data_AF-A0A0V0YGF3-F1
#
_entry.id   AF-A0A0V0YGF3-F1
#
_cell.length_a   1.000
_cell.length_b   1.000
_cell.length_c   1.000
_cell.angle_alpha   90.00
_cell.angle_beta   90.00
_cell.angle_gamma   90.00
#
_symmetry.space_group_name_H-M   'P 1'
#
loop_
_entity.id
_entity.type
_entity.pdbx_description
1 polymer ?
#
loop_
_entity_poly.entity_id
_entity_poly.type
_entity_poly.pdbx_seq_one_letter_code
_entity_poly.pdbx_strand_id
1 'polypeptide(L)'
;MAEREAIQASYDQARNKNEEASKAENEARDAELQAWNEAKKLKKEEERKFKASAAFKTLDVNQDGKITTDEMQLRKEFDVDEDGVVSVEEANIFLGNETEVEVDHFISHIWDSIEHTYKSEVEEDSHDEEKPAAPAEESIAEIDSKLDYRDAEADDLDAKFDSLPQEELPDDENISYSNETQRLIDLAQAARSEFYEIERKILKICLTKILAQKMPSYLSTNSALKSKMLNIRTSCVYLKMFIKLV
;
A
#
# COMPACT_ATOMS: atom_id res chain seq x y z
N MET A 1 -21.70 24.37 -30.67
CA MET A 1 -22.50 23.71 -29.60
C MET A 1 -22.34 22.21 -29.70
N ALA A 2 -22.58 21.59 -30.86
CA ALA A 2 -22.38 20.16 -31.11
C ALA A 2 -21.02 19.57 -30.67
N GLU A 3 -19.89 20.25 -30.92
CA GLU A 3 -18.57 19.76 -30.51
C GLU A 3 -18.38 19.71 -28.98
N ARG A 4 -18.93 20.69 -28.25
CA ARG A 4 -18.88 20.72 -26.77
C ARG A 4 -19.75 19.61 -26.18
N GLU A 5 -20.93 19.40 -26.74
CA GLU A 5 -21.84 18.33 -26.33
C GLU A 5 -21.25 16.95 -26.61
N ALA A 6 -20.59 16.76 -27.75
CA ALA A 6 -19.90 15.51 -28.07
C ALA A 6 -18.73 15.20 -27.11
N ILE A 7 -17.92 16.22 -26.76
CA ILE A 7 -16.83 16.07 -25.80
C ILE A 7 -17.38 15.77 -24.40
N GLN A 8 -18.44 16.44 -23.98
CA GLN A 8 -19.08 16.19 -22.69
C GLN A 8 -19.64 14.77 -22.62
N ALA A 9 -20.36 14.32 -23.66
CA ALA A 9 -20.88 12.95 -23.73
C ALA A 9 -19.75 11.90 -23.70
N SER A 10 -18.64 12.16 -24.40
CA SER A 10 -17.47 11.28 -24.36
C SER A 10 -16.81 11.25 -22.97
N TYR A 11 -16.78 12.37 -22.26
CA TYR A 11 -16.27 12.46 -20.90
C TYR A 11 -17.14 11.69 -19.92
N ASP A 12 -18.45 11.93 -19.93
CA ASP A 12 -19.40 11.27 -19.04
C ASP A 12 -19.40 9.75 -19.28
N GLN A 13 -19.30 9.31 -20.53
CA GLN A 13 -19.18 7.89 -20.87
C GLN A 13 -17.88 7.27 -20.32
N ALA A 14 -16.74 7.95 -20.50
CA ALA A 14 -15.46 7.44 -20.02
C ALA A 14 -15.38 7.44 -18.49
N ARG A 15 -15.97 8.45 -17.86
CA ARG A 15 -16.09 8.54 -16.40
C ARG A 15 -16.89 7.37 -15.84
N ASN A 16 -18.08 7.11 -16.38
CA ASN A 16 -18.92 6.01 -15.90
C ASN A 16 -18.23 4.66 -16.10
N LYS A 17 -17.58 4.42 -17.25
CA LYS A 17 -16.79 3.21 -17.48
C LYS A 17 -15.66 3.05 -16.47
N ASN A 18 -14.96 4.14 -16.16
CA ASN A 18 -13.87 4.15 -15.19
C ASN A 18 -14.38 3.84 -13.77
N GLU A 19 -15.49 4.45 -13.37
CA GLU A 19 -16.13 4.21 -12.07
C GLU A 19 -16.62 2.75 -11.95
N GLU A 20 -17.28 2.23 -12.98
CA GLU A 20 -17.76 0.83 -13.03
C GLU A 20 -16.61 -0.17 -12.98
N ALA A 21 -15.55 0.06 -13.78
CA ALA A 21 -14.40 -0.82 -13.82
C ALA A 21 -13.60 -0.79 -12.51
N SER A 22 -13.38 0.38 -11.93
CA SER A 22 -12.67 0.52 -10.64
C SER A 22 -13.47 -0.13 -9.50
N LYS A 23 -14.80 -0.02 -9.53
CA LYS A 23 -15.66 -0.72 -8.56
C LYS A 23 -15.53 -2.25 -8.70
N ALA A 24 -15.61 -2.77 -9.92
CA ALA A 24 -15.49 -4.20 -10.17
C ALA A 24 -14.11 -4.75 -9.77
N GLU A 25 -13.04 -4.00 -10.04
CA GLU A 25 -11.68 -4.31 -9.60
C GLU A 25 -11.58 -4.38 -8.07
N ASN A 26 -12.07 -3.34 -7.38
CA ASN A 26 -11.99 -3.28 -5.92
C ASN A 26 -12.80 -4.39 -5.25
N GLU A 27 -14.02 -4.66 -5.73
CA GLU A 27 -14.85 -5.76 -5.19
C GLU A 27 -14.17 -7.13 -5.37
N ALA A 28 -13.54 -7.37 -6.52
CA ALA A 28 -12.83 -8.63 -6.78
C ALA A 28 -11.56 -8.76 -5.93
N ARG A 29 -10.79 -7.68 -5.79
CA ARG A 29 -9.60 -7.62 -4.94
C ARG A 29 -9.95 -7.89 -3.48
N ASP A 30 -10.94 -7.16 -2.95
CA ASP A 30 -11.35 -7.25 -1.56
C ASP A 30 -11.87 -8.65 -1.22
N ALA A 31 -12.63 -9.27 -2.13
CA ALA A 31 -13.11 -10.63 -1.96
C ALA A 31 -11.97 -11.66 -1.87
N GLU A 32 -10.98 -11.57 -2.75
CA GLU A 32 -9.82 -12.47 -2.71
C GLU A 32 -8.92 -12.22 -1.50
N LEU A 33 -8.70 -10.96 -1.14
CA LEU A 33 -7.92 -10.58 0.04
C LEU A 33 -8.59 -11.07 1.33
N GLN A 34 -9.92 -10.95 1.45
CA GLN A 34 -10.67 -11.49 2.57
C GLN A 34 -10.53 -13.01 2.64
N ALA A 35 -10.74 -13.72 1.52
CA ALA A 35 -10.60 -15.17 1.47
C ALA A 35 -9.19 -15.65 1.82
N TRP A 36 -8.16 -14.94 1.34
CA TRP A 36 -6.77 -15.24 1.65
C TRP A 36 -6.46 -15.01 3.13
N ASN A 37 -6.92 -13.90 3.71
CA ASN A 37 -6.75 -13.60 5.13
C ASN A 37 -7.47 -14.61 6.03
N GLU A 38 -8.69 -15.02 5.67
CA GLU A 38 -9.44 -16.06 6.37
C GLU A 38 -8.73 -17.41 6.30
N ALA A 39 -8.25 -17.81 5.12
CA ALA A 39 -7.48 -19.04 4.95
C ALA A 39 -6.16 -19.01 5.74
N LYS A 40 -5.45 -17.87 5.71
CA LYS A 40 -4.22 -17.65 6.50
C LYS A 40 -4.50 -17.74 7.99
N LYS A 41 -5.59 -17.13 8.46
CA LYS A 41 -6.02 -17.19 9.86
C LYS A 41 -6.40 -18.61 10.29
N LEU A 42 -7.17 -19.32 9.46
CA LEU A 42 -7.56 -20.70 9.73
C LEU A 42 -6.34 -21.61 9.81
N LYS A 43 -5.43 -21.52 8.85
CA LYS A 43 -4.17 -22.27 8.84
C LYS A 43 -3.34 -21.97 10.08
N LYS A 44 -3.20 -20.70 10.47
CA LYS A 44 -2.49 -20.31 11.69
C LYS A 44 -3.16 -20.88 12.94
N GLU A 45 -4.49 -20.90 13.00
CA GLU A 45 -5.22 -21.47 14.13
C GLU A 45 -5.06 -23.00 14.22
N GLU A 46 -5.06 -23.69 13.07
CA GLU A 46 -4.77 -25.12 12.99
C GLU A 46 -3.33 -25.45 13.43
N GLU A 47 -2.34 -24.69 12.94
CA GLU A 47 -0.95 -24.82 13.36
C GLU A 47 -0.78 -24.54 14.86
N ARG A 48 -1.44 -23.50 15.38
CA ARG A 48 -1.45 -23.18 16.82
C ARG A 48 -2.04 -24.33 17.64
N LYS A 49 -3.19 -24.88 17.24
CA LYS A 49 -3.80 -26.04 17.91
C LYS A 49 -2.91 -27.28 17.84
N PHE A 50 -2.25 -27.50 16.71
CA PHE A 50 -1.32 -28.61 16.54
C PHE A 50 -0.09 -28.47 17.47
N LYS A 51 0.53 -27.29 17.49
CA LYS A 51 1.67 -26.98 18.40
C LYS A 51 1.25 -27.11 19.87
N ALA A 52 0.11 -26.54 20.24
CA ALA A 52 -0.43 -26.65 21.59
C ALA A 52 -0.69 -28.11 22.00
N SER A 53 -1.28 -28.92 21.12
CA SER A 53 -1.50 -30.36 21.41
C SER A 53 -0.20 -31.16 21.49
N ALA A 54 0.81 -30.81 20.69
CA ALA A 54 2.13 -31.42 20.77
C ALA A 54 2.83 -31.06 22.08
N ALA A 55 2.80 -29.78 22.47
CA ALA A 55 3.36 -29.28 23.73
C ALA A 55 2.64 -29.89 24.94
N PHE A 56 1.31 -30.03 24.88
CA PHE A 56 0.55 -30.67 25.94
C PHE A 56 1.07 -32.10 26.21
N LYS A 57 1.23 -32.91 25.16
CA LYS A 57 1.74 -34.29 25.27
C LYS A 57 3.15 -34.39 25.83
N THR A 58 3.96 -33.35 25.68
CA THR A 58 5.32 -33.31 26.21
C THR A 58 5.39 -32.79 27.66
N LEU A 59 4.42 -31.97 28.07
CA LEU A 59 4.32 -31.43 29.43
C LEU A 59 3.57 -32.38 30.36
N ASP A 60 2.53 -33.06 29.88
CA ASP A 60 1.80 -34.13 30.57
C ASP A 60 2.66 -35.42 30.61
N VAL A 61 3.59 -35.46 31.56
CA VAL A 61 4.55 -36.57 31.73
C VAL A 61 3.85 -37.81 32.24
N ASN A 62 2.82 -37.62 33.09
CA ASN A 62 2.10 -38.71 33.72
C ASN A 62 0.97 -39.29 32.84
N GLN A 63 0.63 -38.62 31.73
CA GLN A 63 -0.39 -38.95 30.75
C GLN A 63 -1.81 -39.05 31.35
N ASP A 64 -2.10 -38.25 32.39
CA ASP A 64 -3.40 -38.20 33.04
C ASP A 64 -4.41 -37.29 32.31
N GLY A 65 -3.97 -36.58 31.27
CA GLY A 65 -4.80 -35.67 30.47
C GLY A 65 -4.99 -34.31 31.12
N LYS A 66 -4.20 -33.97 32.13
CA LYS A 66 -4.11 -32.66 32.77
C LYS A 66 -2.64 -32.24 32.87
N ILE A 67 -2.40 -30.93 32.93
CA ILE A 67 -1.08 -30.40 33.30
C ILE A 67 -1.19 -29.81 34.69
N THR A 68 -0.34 -30.28 35.58
CA THR A 68 -0.26 -29.83 36.98
C THR A 68 0.89 -28.87 37.20
N THR A 69 0.83 -28.07 38.27
CA THR A 69 1.94 -27.20 38.68
C THR A 69 3.26 -27.96 38.83
N ASP A 70 3.19 -29.17 39.38
CA ASP A 70 4.36 -30.01 39.63
C ASP A 70 5.08 -30.39 38.32
N GLU A 71 4.33 -30.61 37.24
CA GLU A 71 4.88 -30.92 35.91
C GLU A 71 5.49 -29.70 35.24
N MET A 72 4.88 -28.53 35.39
CA MET A 72 5.44 -27.26 34.94
C MET A 72 6.77 -26.94 35.65
N GLN A 73 6.87 -27.25 36.95
CA GLN A 73 8.09 -27.03 37.73
C GLN A 73 9.29 -27.88 37.28
N LEU A 74 9.05 -28.99 36.57
CA LEU A 74 10.12 -29.83 36.03
C LEU A 74 10.86 -29.18 34.85
N ARG A 75 10.28 -28.14 34.23
CA ARG A 75 10.78 -27.51 33.01
C ARG A 75 11.35 -26.14 33.33
N LYS A 76 12.68 -26.03 33.34
CA LYS A 76 13.41 -24.76 33.55
C LYS A 76 13.11 -23.66 32.52
N GLU A 77 12.45 -24.00 31.41
CA GLU A 77 12.00 -23.02 30.42
C GLU A 77 11.00 -22.01 31.01
N PHE A 78 10.29 -22.37 32.08
CA PHE A 78 9.31 -21.51 32.76
C PHE A 78 9.87 -20.74 33.96
N ASP A 79 11.19 -20.78 34.15
CA ASP A 79 11.91 -20.01 35.16
C ASP A 79 12.06 -18.57 34.66
N VAL A 80 11.27 -17.63 35.21
CA VAL A 80 11.21 -16.25 34.72
C VAL A 80 12.24 -15.37 35.42
N ASP A 81 12.53 -15.66 36.70
CA ASP A 81 13.51 -14.93 37.48
C ASP A 81 14.95 -15.47 37.35
N GLU A 82 15.12 -16.57 36.60
CA GLU A 82 16.39 -17.25 36.29
C GLU A 82 17.15 -17.66 37.56
N ASP A 83 16.44 -17.94 38.66
CA ASP A 83 17.05 -18.38 39.92
C ASP A 83 17.50 -19.86 39.88
N GLY A 84 17.11 -20.57 38.82
CA GLY A 84 17.44 -21.96 38.53
C GLY A 84 16.37 -22.96 38.97
N VAL A 85 15.27 -22.50 39.57
CA VAL A 85 14.16 -23.31 40.09
C VAL A 85 12.82 -22.63 39.77
N VAL A 86 11.95 -23.32 39.03
CA VAL A 86 10.58 -22.83 38.80
C VAL A 86 9.76 -22.93 40.10
N SER A 87 9.35 -21.78 40.62
CA SER A 87 8.48 -21.67 41.79
C SER A 87 7.02 -22.06 41.49
N VAL A 88 6.23 -22.36 42.53
CA VAL A 88 4.81 -22.73 42.37
C VAL A 88 4.00 -21.55 41.85
N GLU A 89 4.37 -20.34 42.28
CA GLU A 89 3.78 -19.08 41.84
C GLU A 89 4.02 -18.86 40.35
N GLU A 90 5.24 -19.09 39.83
CA GLU A 90 5.54 -18.98 38.41
C GLU A 90 4.76 -20.01 37.57
N ALA A 91 4.75 -21.27 38.00
CA ALA A 91 3.97 -22.32 37.34
C ALA A 91 2.48 -21.96 37.27
N ASN A 92 1.91 -21.44 38.36
CA ASN A 92 0.52 -20.98 38.39
C ASN A 92 0.28 -19.79 37.45
N ILE A 93 1.20 -18.83 37.35
CA ILE A 93 1.05 -17.67 36.44
C ILE A 93 0.92 -18.16 34.99
N PHE A 94 1.74 -19.12 34.57
CA PHE A 94 1.64 -19.70 33.23
C PHE A 94 0.36 -20.52 33.04
N LEU A 95 -0.13 -21.23 34.07
CA LEU A 95 -1.40 -21.97 34.07
C LEU A 95 -2.64 -21.09 34.33
N GLY A 96 -2.53 -19.76 34.27
CA GLY A 96 -3.70 -18.87 34.44
C GLY A 96 -4.23 -18.77 35.88
N ASN A 97 -3.37 -19.01 36.86
CA ASN A 97 -3.66 -19.15 38.30
C ASN A 97 -4.51 -20.38 38.66
N GLU A 98 -4.49 -21.41 37.81
CA GLU A 98 -5.09 -22.71 38.09
C GLU A 98 -4.01 -23.74 38.47
N THR A 99 -4.33 -24.64 39.39
CA THR A 99 -3.39 -25.67 39.88
C THR A 99 -3.29 -26.87 38.93
N GLU A 100 -4.35 -27.12 38.16
CA GLU A 100 -4.43 -28.17 37.15
C GLU A 100 -5.24 -27.66 35.96
N VAL A 101 -4.81 -27.96 34.75
CA VAL A 101 -5.48 -27.52 33.51
C VAL A 101 -5.69 -28.70 32.57
N GLU A 102 -6.91 -28.86 32.07
CA GLU A 102 -7.28 -29.89 31.09
C GLU A 102 -6.90 -29.48 29.66
N VAL A 103 -6.75 -30.45 28.75
CA VAL A 103 -6.32 -30.25 27.34
C VAL A 103 -7.04 -29.10 26.63
N ASP A 104 -8.37 -29.04 26.75
CA ASP A 104 -9.18 -28.04 26.03
C ASP A 104 -8.93 -26.62 26.59
N HIS A 105 -8.79 -26.49 27.91
CA HIS A 105 -8.48 -25.22 28.55
C HIS A 105 -7.03 -24.80 28.24
N PHE A 106 -6.11 -25.77 28.18
CA PHE A 106 -4.73 -25.54 27.79
C PHE A 106 -4.60 -24.95 26.38
N ILE A 107 -5.21 -25.59 25.39
CA ILE A 107 -5.13 -25.15 23.98
C ILE A 107 -5.80 -23.78 23.77
N SER A 108 -6.81 -23.42 24.56
CA SER A 108 -7.59 -22.20 24.35
C SER A 108 -7.07 -20.97 25.08
N HIS A 109 -6.57 -21.11 26.32
CA HIS A 109 -6.22 -19.96 27.17
C HIS A 109 -4.78 -19.99 27.67
N ILE A 110 -4.22 -21.18 27.93
CA ILE A 110 -2.87 -21.31 28.50
C ILE A 110 -1.80 -21.25 27.42
N TRP A 111 -2.05 -21.86 26.25
CA TRP A 111 -1.11 -21.87 25.15
C TRP A 111 -0.69 -20.46 24.72
N ASP A 112 -1.58 -19.48 24.74
CA ASP A 112 -1.24 -18.10 24.36
C ASP A 112 -0.19 -17.47 25.30
N SER A 113 -0.20 -17.86 26.58
CA SER A 113 0.79 -17.43 27.59
C SER A 113 2.08 -18.24 27.57
N ILE A 114 2.03 -19.48 27.07
CA ILE A 114 3.16 -20.42 27.08
C ILE A 114 3.89 -20.46 25.73
N GLU A 115 3.22 -20.19 24.61
CA GLU A 115 3.73 -20.37 23.24
C GLU A 115 5.05 -19.64 22.98
N HIS A 116 5.24 -18.45 23.57
CA HIS A 116 6.44 -17.64 23.38
C HIS A 116 7.61 -18.06 24.28
N THR A 117 7.33 -18.75 25.38
CA THR A 117 8.33 -19.19 26.37
C THR A 117 8.72 -20.65 26.14
N TYR A 118 7.78 -21.46 25.64
CA TYR A 118 7.99 -22.87 25.37
C TYR A 118 8.96 -23.08 24.21
N LYS A 119 10.12 -23.66 24.50
CA LYS A 119 11.11 -24.04 23.50
C LYS A 119 11.01 -25.54 23.33
N SER A 120 10.25 -25.97 22.32
CA SER A 120 10.25 -27.39 21.96
C SER A 120 11.68 -27.83 21.63
N GLU A 121 12.10 -28.98 22.15
CA GLU A 121 13.45 -29.56 21.98
C GLU A 121 13.82 -29.88 20.51
N VAL A 122 12.97 -29.49 19.55
CA VAL A 122 13.09 -29.69 18.10
C VAL A 122 13.36 -28.37 17.34
N GLU A 123 13.35 -27.20 17.99
CA GLU A 123 13.58 -25.89 17.33
C GLU A 123 14.98 -25.29 17.58
N GLU A 124 16.06 -26.10 17.58
CA GLU A 124 17.42 -25.60 17.32
C GLU A 124 17.70 -25.56 15.80
N ASP A 125 16.94 -24.77 15.05
CA ASP A 125 17.41 -24.13 13.80
C ASP A 125 16.31 -23.17 13.29
N SER A 126 16.64 -21.88 13.17
CA SER A 126 15.91 -20.81 12.43
C SER A 126 15.26 -19.62 13.16
N HIS A 127 15.69 -19.26 14.38
CA HIS A 127 15.52 -17.86 14.81
C HIS A 127 16.64 -17.37 15.72
N ASP A 128 17.68 -16.83 15.11
CA ASP A 128 18.54 -15.84 15.75
C ASP A 128 18.64 -14.60 14.84
N GLU A 129 18.24 -13.48 15.45
CA GLU A 129 18.74 -12.10 15.30
C GLU A 129 18.54 -11.39 13.94
N GLU A 130 18.12 -10.12 13.86
CA GLU A 130 18.61 -9.01 14.67
C GLU A 130 17.66 -7.80 14.54
N LYS A 131 17.13 -7.33 15.67
CA LYS A 131 16.58 -5.98 15.83
C LYS A 131 17.59 -5.18 16.66
N PRO A 132 18.30 -4.18 16.10
CA PRO A 132 19.01 -3.23 16.93
C PRO A 132 18.10 -2.05 17.24
N ALA A 133 17.90 -1.83 18.54
CA ALA A 133 17.44 -0.58 19.11
C ALA A 133 18.50 0.52 18.91
N ALA A 134 18.01 1.75 18.71
CA ALA A 134 18.78 2.98 18.60
C ALA A 134 19.73 3.22 19.79
N PRO A 135 20.74 4.10 19.60
CA PRO A 135 20.74 5.31 20.42
C PRO A 135 20.96 6.61 19.64
N ALA A 136 20.45 7.67 20.25
CA ALA A 136 20.45 9.08 19.87
C ALA A 136 21.81 9.65 19.42
N GLU A 137 21.77 10.65 18.53
CA GLU A 137 22.33 11.98 18.82
C GLU A 137 21.87 13.03 17.78
N GLU A 138 21.64 14.23 18.31
CA GLU A 138 21.15 15.43 17.65
C GLU A 138 22.06 15.92 16.51
N SER A 139 21.46 16.39 15.42
CA SER A 139 22.01 17.53 14.69
C SER A 139 20.88 18.38 14.12
N ILE A 140 20.39 19.30 14.95
CA ILE A 140 19.62 20.45 14.51
C ILE A 140 20.63 21.44 13.95
N ALA A 141 20.76 21.50 12.62
CA ALA A 141 21.35 22.63 11.92
C ALA A 141 20.27 23.26 11.06
N GLU A 142 19.61 24.23 11.66
CA GLU A 142 18.79 25.25 11.01
C GLU A 142 19.70 26.17 10.16
N ILE A 143 19.09 26.87 9.18
CA ILE A 143 19.66 27.92 8.29
C ILE A 143 20.24 27.32 6.98
N ASP A 144 19.71 27.60 5.78
CA ASP A 144 19.43 28.92 5.23
C ASP A 144 18.32 28.85 4.16
N SER A 145 17.20 29.51 4.46
CA SER A 145 16.15 29.81 3.48
C SER A 145 16.67 30.83 2.48
N LYS A 146 17.30 30.36 1.41
CA LYS A 146 17.60 31.19 0.24
C LYS A 146 16.68 30.81 -0.92
N LEU A 147 15.50 31.43 -0.90
CA LEU A 147 14.68 31.65 -2.08
C LEU A 147 15.52 32.36 -3.14
N ASP A 148 16.09 31.63 -4.10
CA ASP A 148 16.58 32.22 -5.35
C ASP A 148 15.48 32.08 -6.40
N TYR A 149 14.64 33.11 -6.47
CA TYR A 149 13.83 33.39 -7.64
C TYR A 149 14.76 33.82 -8.78
N ARG A 150 15.15 32.86 -9.62
CA ARG A 150 15.67 33.14 -10.97
C ARG A 150 15.05 32.22 -12.01
N ASP A 151 14.13 32.82 -12.74
CA ASP A 151 14.10 32.81 -14.20
C ASP A 151 14.25 31.42 -14.86
N ALA A 152 13.23 30.58 -14.70
CA ALA A 152 12.98 29.48 -15.61
C ALA A 152 11.92 29.95 -16.61
N GLU A 153 12.39 30.19 -17.83
CA GLU A 153 11.58 30.34 -19.02
C GLU A 153 10.49 29.27 -19.12
N ALA A 154 9.39 29.68 -19.73
CA ALA A 154 8.24 28.86 -20.04
C ALA A 154 8.63 27.66 -20.92
N ASP A 155 8.71 26.46 -20.35
CA ASP A 155 8.56 25.20 -21.09
C ASP A 155 8.34 23.94 -20.21
N ASP A 156 7.63 24.06 -19.08
CA ASP A 156 7.33 22.87 -18.26
C ASP A 156 5.93 22.84 -17.62
N LEU A 157 4.90 22.92 -18.47
CA LEU A 157 3.53 22.55 -18.10
C LEU A 157 3.20 21.09 -18.48
N ASP A 158 4.20 20.31 -18.91
CA ASP A 158 4.05 18.89 -19.26
C ASP A 158 4.47 17.97 -18.09
N ALA A 159 5.44 18.37 -17.24
CA ALA A 159 5.92 17.50 -16.15
C ALA A 159 5.03 17.45 -14.89
N LYS A 160 3.94 18.21 -14.81
CA LYS A 160 2.98 18.14 -13.67
C LYS A 160 1.72 17.32 -13.96
N PHE A 161 1.59 16.74 -15.15
CA PHE A 161 0.47 15.87 -15.53
C PHE A 161 0.91 14.39 -15.68
N ASP A 162 2.06 14.01 -15.16
CA ASP A 162 2.53 12.62 -15.16
C ASP A 162 2.44 11.95 -13.77
N SER A 163 2.03 12.69 -12.74
CA SER A 163 1.59 12.08 -11.48
C SER A 163 0.13 11.67 -11.64
N LEU A 164 -0.07 10.54 -12.33
CA LEU A 164 -1.23 9.69 -12.09
C LEU A 164 -1.44 9.65 -10.57
N PRO A 165 -2.63 9.95 -10.03
CA PRO A 165 -3.03 9.35 -8.78
C PRO A 165 -3.02 7.84 -9.03
N GLN A 166 -1.87 7.20 -8.81
CA GLN A 166 -1.89 5.88 -8.24
C GLN A 166 -2.60 6.12 -6.92
N GLU A 167 -3.90 5.74 -6.84
CA GLU A 167 -4.42 5.38 -5.53
C GLU A 167 -3.37 4.46 -4.93
N GLU A 168 -2.76 4.90 -3.83
CA GLU A 168 -1.76 4.14 -3.11
C GLU A 168 -2.39 2.78 -2.82
N LEU A 169 -2.02 1.81 -3.64
CA LEU A 169 -2.38 0.43 -3.44
C LEU A 169 -1.84 0.09 -2.06
N PRO A 170 -2.67 -0.43 -1.13
CA PRO A 170 -2.15 -0.91 0.13
C PRO A 170 -1.00 -1.85 -0.18
N ASP A 171 0.12 -1.70 0.54
CA ASP A 171 1.30 -2.57 0.46
C ASP A 171 0.88 -4.00 0.87
N ASP A 172 0.27 -4.72 -0.08
CA ASP A 172 -0.20 -6.07 0.10
C ASP A 172 0.99 -6.99 -0.05
N GLU A 173 1.20 -7.86 0.94
CA GLU A 173 2.18 -8.95 0.93
C GLU A 173 1.96 -9.86 -0.31
N ASN A 174 2.51 -9.51 -1.49
CA ASN A 174 2.56 -10.29 -2.75
C ASN A 174 1.44 -11.35 -2.92
N ILE A 175 0.17 -10.95 -2.83
CA ILE A 175 -0.97 -11.84 -3.04
C ILE A 175 -1.11 -12.06 -4.55
N SER A 176 -0.98 -13.31 -4.99
CA SER A 176 -1.20 -13.66 -6.40
C SER A 176 -2.69 -13.75 -6.68
N TYR A 177 -3.25 -12.69 -7.29
CA TYR A 177 -4.65 -12.66 -7.71
C TYR A 177 -5.00 -13.78 -8.71
N SER A 178 -6.27 -14.18 -8.72
CA SER A 178 -6.77 -15.13 -9.73
C SER A 178 -6.73 -14.53 -11.13
N ASN A 179 -6.79 -15.39 -12.17
CA ASN A 179 -6.80 -14.93 -13.56
C ASN A 179 -7.99 -14.00 -13.86
N GLU A 180 -9.11 -14.17 -13.17
CA GLU A 180 -10.30 -13.34 -13.37
C GLU A 180 -10.13 -11.96 -12.72
N THR A 181 -9.63 -11.90 -11.49
CA THR A 181 -9.34 -10.63 -10.81
C THR A 181 -8.25 -9.85 -11.53
N GLN A 182 -7.23 -10.53 -12.08
CA GLN A 182 -6.23 -9.88 -12.92
C GLN A 182 -6.83 -9.25 -14.17
N ARG A 183 -7.80 -9.89 -14.83
CA ARG A 183 -8.50 -9.30 -15.98
C ARG A 183 -9.29 -8.06 -15.59
N LEU A 184 -9.90 -8.05 -14.40
CA LEU A 184 -10.63 -6.88 -13.88
C LEU A 184 -9.69 -5.72 -13.56
N ILE A 185 -8.53 -6.02 -12.97
CA ILE A 185 -7.44 -5.04 -12.75
C ILE A 185 -6.99 -4.43 -14.09
N ASP A 186 -6.69 -5.28 -15.08
CA ASP A 186 -6.24 -4.84 -16.39
C ASP A 186 -7.31 -3.98 -17.11
N LEU A 187 -8.58 -4.39 -17.00
CA LEU A 187 -9.72 -3.67 -17.57
C LEU A 187 -9.91 -2.30 -16.90
N ALA A 188 -9.82 -2.23 -15.58
CA ALA A 188 -9.92 -0.98 -14.84
C ALA A 188 -8.75 -0.04 -15.13
N GLN A 189 -7.53 -0.58 -15.26
CA GLN A 189 -6.36 0.21 -15.68
C GLN A 189 -6.52 0.75 -17.10
N ALA A 190 -7.08 -0.04 -18.03
CA ALA A 190 -7.41 0.43 -19.37
C ALA A 190 -8.47 1.55 -19.33
N ALA A 191 -9.54 1.38 -18.54
CA ALA A 191 -10.59 2.39 -18.39
C ALA A 191 -10.07 3.71 -17.76
N ARG A 192 -9.21 3.62 -16.74
CA ARG A 192 -8.50 4.77 -16.15
C ARG A 192 -7.68 5.51 -17.21
N SER A 193 -6.92 4.76 -18.00
CA SER A 193 -6.08 5.33 -19.08
C SER A 193 -6.93 6.05 -20.14
N GLU A 194 -8.04 5.45 -20.58
CA GLU A 194 -8.98 6.07 -21.52
C GLU A 194 -9.60 7.37 -20.96
N PHE A 195 -9.98 7.35 -19.68
CA PHE A 195 -10.52 8.52 -18.99
C PHE A 195 -9.50 9.66 -18.93
N TYR A 196 -8.26 9.37 -18.52
CA TYR A 196 -7.19 10.37 -18.46
C TYR A 196 -6.83 10.95 -19.83
N GLU A 197 -6.87 10.16 -20.89
CA GLU A 197 -6.69 10.69 -22.24
C GLU A 197 -7.76 11.72 -22.63
N ILE A 198 -9.01 11.47 -22.26
CA ILE A 198 -10.12 12.38 -22.53
C ILE A 198 -9.97 13.65 -21.68
N GLU A 199 -9.60 13.52 -20.41
CA GLU A 199 -9.29 14.67 -19.56
C GLU A 199 -8.16 15.51 -20.13
N ARG A 200 -7.07 14.89 -20.59
CA ARG A 200 -5.96 15.58 -21.25
C ARG A 200 -6.41 16.33 -22.50
N LYS A 201 -7.27 15.72 -23.33
CA LYS A 201 -7.86 16.38 -24.51
C LYS A 201 -8.72 17.58 -24.11
N ILE A 202 -9.55 17.45 -23.07
CA ILE A 202 -10.40 18.53 -22.56
C ILE A 202 -9.55 19.68 -22.02
N LEU A 203 -8.54 19.38 -21.20
CA LEU A 203 -7.61 20.36 -20.66
C LEU A 203 -6.90 21.13 -21.78
N LYS A 204 -6.42 20.44 -22.81
CA LYS A 204 -5.79 21.08 -23.98
C LYS A 204 -6.74 22.01 -24.72
N ILE A 205 -8.00 21.61 -24.92
CA ILE A 205 -9.03 22.44 -25.56
C ILE A 205 -9.37 23.66 -24.68
N CYS A 206 -9.49 23.49 -23.36
CA CYS A 206 -9.73 24.59 -22.43
C CYS A 206 -8.58 25.59 -22.42
N LEU A 207 -7.33 25.12 -22.32
CA LEU A 207 -6.14 25.95 -22.32
C LEU A 207 -6.02 26.77 -23.61
N THR A 208 -6.19 26.13 -24.77
CA THR A 208 -6.13 26.81 -26.07
C THR A 208 -7.22 27.86 -26.24
N LYS A 209 -8.44 27.62 -25.75
CA LYS A 209 -9.52 28.62 -25.75
C LYS A 209 -9.21 29.81 -24.85
N ILE A 210 -8.70 29.57 -23.64
CA ILE A 210 -8.29 30.65 -22.71
C ILE A 210 -7.19 31.51 -23.33
N LEU A 211 -6.18 30.87 -23.93
CA LEU A 211 -5.10 31.57 -24.63
C LEU A 211 -5.63 32.38 -25.81
N ALA A 212 -6.51 31.82 -26.64
CA ALA A 212 -7.12 32.53 -27.77
C ALA A 212 -7.97 33.73 -27.34
N GLN A 213 -8.61 33.70 -26.17
CA GLN A 213 -9.39 34.82 -25.64
C GLN A 213 -8.50 35.92 -25.05
N LYS A 214 -7.43 35.56 -24.33
CA LYS A 214 -6.56 36.54 -23.64
C LYS A 214 -5.47 37.13 -24.54
N MET A 215 -5.02 36.39 -25.56
CA MET A 215 -3.96 36.84 -26.48
C MET A 215 -4.29 38.14 -27.24
N PRO A 216 -5.50 38.34 -27.81
CA PRO A 216 -5.84 39.58 -28.51
C PRO A 216 -5.78 40.81 -27.60
N SER A 217 -6.26 40.69 -26.36
CA SER A 217 -6.17 41.77 -25.37
C SER A 217 -4.72 42.07 -25.01
N TYR A 218 -3.90 41.04 -24.81
CA TYR A 218 -2.48 41.17 -24.50
C TYR A 218 -1.66 41.78 -25.65
N LEU A 219 -1.97 41.41 -26.90
CA LEU A 219 -1.37 41.99 -28.09
C LEU A 219 -1.88 43.42 -28.37
N SER A 220 -3.09 43.76 -27.91
CA SER A 220 -3.63 45.11 -28.03
C SER A 220 -2.97 46.09 -27.04
N THR A 221 -2.58 45.62 -25.85
CA THR A 221 -1.88 46.42 -24.84
C THR A 221 -0.36 46.46 -25.07
N ASN A 222 0.21 45.46 -25.74
CA ASN A 222 1.65 45.37 -26.00
C ASN A 222 1.99 45.45 -27.50
N SER A 223 2.17 46.69 -27.99
CA SER A 223 2.42 47.00 -29.41
C SER A 223 3.75 46.42 -29.94
N ALA A 224 4.78 46.30 -29.09
CA ALA A 224 6.08 45.74 -29.45
C ALA A 224 5.99 44.22 -29.70
N LEU A 225 5.25 43.49 -28.86
CA LEU A 225 4.97 42.06 -29.06
C LEU A 225 4.11 41.82 -30.31
N LYS A 226 3.10 42.67 -30.55
CA LYS A 226 2.26 42.61 -31.75
C LYS A 226 3.08 42.73 -33.05
N SER A 227 4.04 43.66 -33.09
CA SER A 227 4.93 43.85 -34.24
C SER A 227 5.85 42.64 -34.48
N LYS A 228 6.46 42.09 -33.41
CA LYS A 228 7.31 40.89 -33.48
C LYS A 228 6.52 39.66 -33.96
N MET A 229 5.30 39.43 -33.47
CA MET A 229 4.48 38.30 -33.90
C MET A 229 4.02 38.41 -35.35
N LEU A 230 3.75 39.63 -35.83
CA LEU A 230 3.38 39.86 -37.23
C LEU A 230 4.54 39.49 -38.15
N ASN A 231 5.77 39.92 -37.84
CA ASN A 231 6.97 39.58 -38.62
C ASN A 231 7.23 38.06 -38.67
N ILE A 232 7.04 37.34 -37.57
CA ILE A 232 7.19 35.88 -37.52
C ILE A 232 6.13 35.19 -38.40
N ARG A 233 4.87 35.65 -38.35
CA ARG A 233 3.79 35.11 -39.20
C ARG A 233 4.09 35.31 -40.68
N THR A 234 4.57 36.48 -41.07
CA THR A 234 4.93 36.76 -42.47
C THR A 234 6.06 35.85 -42.93
N SER A 235 7.12 35.69 -42.12
CA SER A 235 8.24 34.80 -42.43
C SER A 235 7.83 33.32 -42.55
N CYS A 236 6.95 32.81 -41.68
CA CYS A 236 6.43 31.44 -41.78
C CYS A 236 5.57 31.21 -43.04
N VAL A 237 4.83 32.21 -43.51
CA VAL A 237 4.07 32.12 -44.76
C VAL A 237 5.02 32.06 -45.95
N TYR A 238 6.08 32.87 -45.97
CA TYR A 238 7.11 32.81 -47.00
C TYR A 238 7.83 31.45 -47.01
N LEU A 239 8.13 30.88 -45.84
CA LEU A 239 8.77 29.56 -45.74
C LEU A 239 7.86 28.43 -46.27
N LYS A 240 6.55 28.47 -45.96
CA LYS A 240 5.56 27.52 -46.51
C LYS A 240 5.34 27.66 -48.01
N MET A 241 5.44 28.87 -48.55
CA MET A 241 5.42 29.10 -50.00
C MET A 241 6.69 28.57 -50.67
N PHE A 242 7.84 28.76 -50.04
CA PHE A 242 9.14 28.30 -50.56
C PHE A 242 9.22 26.76 -50.62
N ILE A 243 8.72 26.06 -49.60
CA ILE A 243 8.67 24.58 -49.56
C ILE A 243 7.69 24.00 -50.61
N LYS A 244 6.70 24.76 -51.08
CA LYS A 244 5.77 24.32 -52.14
C LYS A 244 6.28 24.58 -53.57
N LEU A 245 7.37 25.32 -53.73
CA LEU A 245 7.96 25.68 -55.03
C LEU A 245 9.22 24.86 -55.40
N VAL A 246 9.71 24.01 -54.48
CA VAL A 246 10.81 23.06 -54.67
C VAL A 246 10.23 21.66 -54.83
#